data_AF-A0A497S685-F1
#
_entry.id   AF-A0A497S685-F1
#
_cell.length_a   1.000
_cell.length_b   1.000
_cell.length_c   1.000
_cell.angle_alpha   90.00
_cell.angle_beta   90.00
_cell.angle_gamma   90.00
#
_symmetry.space_group_name_H-M   'P 1'
#
loop_
_entity.id
_entity.type
_entity.pdbx_description
1 polymer ?
#
loop_
_entity_poly.entity_id
_entity_poly.type
_entity_poly.pdbx_seq_one_letter_code
_entity_poly.pdbx_strand_id
1 'polypeptide(L)'
;MRLRRGEYILVEGPARVSGKIDVFGCECREIVVRAGKAYPIQAIDDSEIEITPNSRVRKIDDPFVEWREIINLCENKKRIIVLGPTDSGKTTLVHFLANHLHPRYVIDADIGQADIGPPTVISVGFVTRPVRELSELRPIWNYFTGIVNIVDNIDSYLKGLKISSKKFPRSIIDTTGFVEEWFINEELDRVKPDLAICINLNPSIDVEKITLSPIEGIKKKERSERIFLRRSAFLRYLRGAELRMIPDSGFRKGQIVGLFKGKTFKDIGLVRELNPTRILTHVKEFDRIKKGKTFINI
;
A
#
# COMPACT_ATOMS: atom_id res chain seq x y z
N MET A 1 17.85 -23.21 -5.39
CA MET A 1 17.55 -22.98 -6.83
C MET A 1 18.69 -22.20 -7.43
N ARG A 2 19.38 -22.73 -8.44
CA ARG A 2 20.51 -22.03 -9.06
C ARG A 2 20.04 -21.00 -10.08
N LEU A 3 20.49 -19.75 -9.92
CA LEU A 3 20.23 -18.64 -10.84
C LEU A 3 21.55 -18.02 -11.29
N ARG A 4 21.57 -17.51 -12.53
CA ARG A 4 22.65 -16.66 -13.03
C ARG A 4 22.37 -15.20 -12.70
N ARG A 5 23.42 -14.39 -12.59
CA ARG A 5 23.31 -12.95 -12.44
C ARG A 5 22.36 -12.37 -13.49
N GLY A 6 21.41 -11.57 -13.02
CA GLY A 6 20.42 -10.89 -13.85
C GLY A 6 19.15 -11.69 -14.12
N GLU A 7 19.13 -13.01 -13.87
CA GLU A 7 17.91 -13.82 -14.02
C GLU A 7 16.86 -13.44 -12.97
N TYR A 8 15.59 -13.43 -13.40
CA TYR A 8 14.45 -13.16 -12.54
C TYR A 8 13.66 -14.43 -12.23
N ILE A 9 13.15 -14.48 -11.00
CA ILE A 9 12.09 -15.39 -10.58
C ILE A 9 10.93 -14.59 -10.03
N LEU A 10 9.70 -15.06 -10.30
CA LEU A 10 8.52 -14.61 -9.59
C LEU A 10 8.22 -15.59 -8.47
N VAL A 11 8.19 -15.09 -7.24
CA VAL A 11 7.87 -15.89 -6.05
C VAL A 11 6.51 -15.43 -5.51
N GLU A 12 5.55 -16.34 -5.39
CA GLU A 12 4.25 -16.07 -4.74
C GLU A 12 4.33 -16.46 -3.25
N GLY A 13 3.86 -15.57 -2.39
CA GLY A 13 3.87 -15.78 -0.96
C GLY A 13 2.71 -16.67 -0.45
N PRO A 14 2.84 -17.29 0.73
CA PRO A 14 3.92 -17.08 1.69
C PRO A 14 5.21 -17.85 1.33
N ALA A 15 6.33 -17.15 1.27
CA ALA A 15 7.64 -17.73 1.00
C ALA A 15 8.75 -16.90 1.66
N ARG A 16 9.82 -17.55 2.11
CA ARG A 16 11.09 -16.90 2.45
C ARG A 16 12.10 -17.22 1.35
N VAL A 17 12.80 -16.19 0.89
CA VAL A 17 13.83 -16.27 -0.15
C VAL A 17 15.12 -15.69 0.43
N SER A 18 16.20 -16.45 0.35
CA SER A 18 17.51 -16.07 0.90
C SER A 18 18.62 -16.30 -0.13
N GLY A 19 19.58 -15.39 -0.21
CA GLY A 19 20.63 -15.35 -1.24
C GLY A 19 21.01 -13.90 -1.56
N LYS A 20 21.94 -13.66 -2.50
CA LYS A 20 22.21 -12.27 -2.94
C LYS A 20 21.21 -11.86 -4.01
N ILE A 21 20.19 -11.13 -3.59
CA ILE A 21 19.00 -10.86 -4.40
C ILE A 21 18.68 -9.37 -4.46
N ASP A 22 18.10 -8.94 -5.57
CA ASP A 22 17.46 -7.63 -5.69
C ASP A 22 15.95 -7.80 -5.72
N VAL A 23 15.26 -6.94 -4.96
CA VAL A 23 13.80 -6.86 -4.94
C VAL A 23 13.40 -5.40 -5.16
N PHE A 24 12.87 -5.10 -6.35
CA PHE A 24 12.47 -3.75 -6.77
C PHE A 24 13.58 -2.68 -6.67
N GLY A 25 14.84 -3.03 -6.94
CA GLY A 25 15.99 -2.11 -6.80
C GLY A 25 16.56 -2.03 -5.38
N CYS A 26 16.14 -2.93 -4.49
CA CYS A 26 16.74 -3.09 -3.16
C CYS A 26 17.52 -4.39 -3.07
N GLU A 27 18.85 -4.28 -3.07
CA GLU A 27 19.74 -5.41 -2.79
C GLU A 27 19.60 -5.86 -1.33
N CYS A 28 19.36 -7.16 -1.12
CA CYS A 28 19.26 -7.75 0.20
C CYS A 28 19.72 -9.22 0.22
N ARG A 29 19.88 -9.76 1.42
CA ARG A 29 20.22 -11.18 1.63
C ARG A 29 19.00 -12.08 1.81
N GLU A 30 17.86 -11.47 2.10
CA GLU A 30 16.66 -12.17 2.51
C GLU A 30 15.41 -11.29 2.40
N ILE A 31 14.33 -11.92 1.94
CA ILE A 31 12.99 -11.34 1.91
C ILE A 31 11.93 -12.38 2.26
N VAL A 32 10.86 -11.92 2.91
CA VAL A 32 9.63 -12.70 3.12
C VAL A 32 8.58 -12.19 2.15
N VAL A 33 8.22 -13.00 1.16
CA VAL A 33 7.06 -12.74 0.30
C VAL A 33 5.81 -13.11 1.08
N ARG A 34 5.01 -12.12 1.47
CA ARG A 34 3.80 -12.33 2.26
C ARG A 34 2.68 -12.98 1.45
N ALA A 35 1.78 -13.70 2.11
CA ALA A 35 0.59 -14.27 1.48
C ALA A 35 -0.17 -13.21 0.67
N GLY A 36 -0.57 -13.55 -0.56
CA GLY A 36 -1.25 -12.64 -1.48
C GLY A 36 -0.34 -11.62 -2.18
N LYS A 37 0.98 -11.67 -1.98
CA LYS A 37 1.96 -10.89 -2.76
C LYS A 37 2.73 -11.83 -3.69
N ALA A 38 3.20 -11.29 -4.81
CA ALA A 38 4.10 -11.96 -5.73
C ALA A 38 5.23 -11.00 -6.06
N TYR A 39 6.48 -11.38 -5.79
CA TYR A 39 7.64 -10.52 -5.96
C TYR A 39 8.54 -11.04 -7.07
N PRO A 40 8.83 -10.21 -8.09
CA PRO A 40 9.98 -10.41 -8.96
C PRO A 40 11.26 -10.24 -8.14
N ILE A 41 12.11 -11.24 -8.17
CA ILE A 41 13.39 -11.27 -7.46
C ILE A 41 14.48 -11.56 -8.48
N GLN A 42 15.48 -10.69 -8.55
CA GLN A 42 16.65 -10.86 -9.42
C GLN A 42 17.80 -11.46 -8.64
N ALA A 43 18.57 -12.36 -9.26
CA ALA A 43 19.86 -12.76 -8.72
C ALA A 43 20.94 -11.70 -9.04
N ILE A 44 21.69 -11.25 -8.03
CA ILE A 44 22.76 -10.24 -8.19
C ILE A 44 24.07 -10.90 -8.63
N ASP A 45 24.28 -12.17 -8.28
CA ASP A 45 25.41 -12.99 -8.69
C ASP A 45 24.96 -14.39 -9.14
N ASP A 46 25.89 -15.14 -9.72
CA ASP A 46 25.68 -16.56 -10.01
C ASP A 46 25.68 -17.33 -8.68
N SER A 47 24.49 -17.61 -8.15
CA SER A 47 24.35 -18.22 -6.83
C SER A 47 23.17 -19.16 -6.71
N GLU A 48 23.19 -19.93 -5.62
CA GLU A 48 22.04 -20.68 -5.19
C GLU A 48 21.14 -19.79 -4.32
N ILE A 49 19.91 -19.61 -4.76
CA ILE A 49 18.85 -18.95 -4.01
C ILE A 49 18.07 -20.01 -3.24
N GLU A 50 18.05 -19.88 -1.92
CA GLU A 50 17.26 -20.72 -1.03
C GLU A 50 15.83 -20.18 -0.98
N ILE A 51 14.87 -21.08 -1.15
CA ILE A 51 13.44 -20.74 -1.12
C ILE A 51 12.75 -21.76 -0.23
N THR A 52 11.80 -21.31 0.58
CA THR A 52 11.01 -22.21 1.44
C THR A 52 10.37 -23.32 0.60
N PRO A 53 10.41 -24.60 1.03
CA PRO A 53 9.81 -25.71 0.28
C PRO A 53 8.33 -25.48 -0.03
N ASN A 54 7.85 -26.02 -1.15
CA ASN A 54 6.47 -25.89 -1.65
C ASN A 54 6.01 -24.45 -1.99
N SER A 55 6.94 -23.49 -2.04
CA SER A 55 6.65 -22.15 -2.57
C SER A 55 6.36 -22.20 -4.07
N ARG A 56 5.44 -21.37 -4.55
CA ARG A 56 5.19 -21.22 -5.98
C ARG A 56 6.22 -20.26 -6.56
N VAL A 57 7.07 -20.79 -7.42
CA VAL A 57 8.18 -20.06 -8.04
C VAL A 57 8.19 -20.37 -9.52
N ARG A 58 8.40 -19.37 -10.36
CA ARG A 58 8.67 -19.55 -11.79
C ARG A 58 9.74 -18.56 -12.25
N LYS A 59 10.57 -18.98 -13.22
CA LYS A 59 11.42 -18.03 -13.96
C LYS A 59 10.54 -17.12 -14.80
N ILE A 60 10.93 -15.85 -14.89
CA ILE A 60 10.28 -14.84 -15.72
C ILE A 60 11.36 -14.03 -16.43
N ASP A 61 10.99 -13.38 -17.53
CA ASP A 61 11.81 -12.32 -18.10
C ASP A 61 11.81 -11.08 -17.17
N ASP A 62 12.71 -10.13 -17.43
CA ASP A 62 12.80 -8.89 -16.66
C ASP A 62 11.47 -8.11 -16.75
N PRO A 63 10.67 -8.03 -15.68
CA PRO A 63 9.36 -7.40 -15.74
C PRO A 63 9.43 -5.88 -15.68
N PHE A 64 10.62 -5.30 -15.56
CA PHE A 64 10.84 -3.88 -15.33
C PHE A 64 11.46 -3.16 -16.53
N VAL A 65 11.56 -3.81 -17.70
CA VAL A 65 12.11 -3.18 -18.92
C VAL A 65 11.40 -1.87 -19.24
N GLU A 66 10.08 -1.91 -19.44
CA GLU A 66 9.26 -0.69 -19.68
C GLU A 66 9.37 0.31 -18.51
N TRP A 67 9.51 -0.19 -17.29
CA TRP A 67 9.51 0.65 -16.10
C TRP A 67 10.83 1.42 -15.92
N ARG A 68 11.96 0.86 -16.36
CA ARG A 68 13.26 1.53 -16.34
C ARG A 68 13.30 2.71 -17.30
N GLU A 69 12.64 2.60 -18.44
CA GLU A 69 12.57 3.67 -19.46
C GLU A 69 11.87 4.92 -18.93
N ILE A 70 10.87 4.75 -18.04
CA ILE A 70 10.10 5.87 -17.50
C ILE A 70 10.73 6.53 -16.27
N ILE A 71 11.81 5.96 -15.70
CA ILE A 71 12.50 6.54 -14.53
C ILE A 71 12.94 7.98 -14.83
N ASN A 72 13.58 8.20 -15.99
CA ASN A 72 14.07 9.51 -16.40
C ASN A 72 12.92 10.53 -16.59
N LEU A 73 11.77 10.06 -17.12
CA LEU A 73 10.56 10.88 -17.27
C LEU A 73 9.97 11.28 -15.91
N CYS A 74 10.12 10.41 -14.92
CA CYS A 74 9.60 10.59 -13.57
C CYS A 74 10.52 11.47 -12.69
N GLU A 75 11.81 11.59 -13.00
CA GLU A 75 12.83 12.17 -12.11
C GLU A 75 12.53 13.62 -11.70
N ASN A 76 12.07 14.44 -12.65
CA ASN A 76 11.76 15.85 -12.44
C ASN A 76 10.31 16.12 -12.00
N LYS A 77 9.46 15.09 -11.95
CA LYS A 77 8.07 15.21 -11.52
C LYS A 77 8.01 15.27 -9.99
N LYS A 78 7.32 16.27 -9.45
CA LYS A 78 7.10 16.41 -8.02
C LYS A 78 6.03 15.40 -7.59
N ARG A 79 4.86 15.41 -8.22
CA ARG A 79 3.74 14.51 -7.91
C ARG A 79 3.47 13.55 -9.05
N ILE A 80 3.64 12.27 -8.75
CA ILE A 80 3.30 11.17 -9.66
C ILE A 80 2.12 10.43 -9.04
N ILE A 81 1.02 10.31 -9.78
CA ILE A 81 -0.11 9.48 -9.38
C ILE A 81 -0.10 8.19 -10.20
N VAL A 82 -0.30 7.05 -9.53
CA VAL A 82 -0.39 5.75 -10.21
C VAL A 82 -1.84 5.30 -10.21
N LEU A 83 -2.41 5.13 -11.40
CA LEU A 83 -3.80 4.76 -11.65
C LEU A 83 -3.88 3.37 -12.28
N GLY A 84 -4.96 2.64 -12.02
CA GLY A 84 -5.03 1.23 -12.40
C GLY A 84 -6.16 0.50 -11.69
N PRO A 85 -6.80 -0.50 -12.34
CA PRO A 85 -7.79 -1.32 -11.67
C PRO A 85 -7.16 -2.12 -10.52
N THR A 86 -8.00 -2.78 -9.73
CA THR A 86 -7.51 -3.68 -8.67
C THR A 86 -6.62 -4.77 -9.27
N ASP A 87 -5.52 -5.10 -8.59
CA ASP A 87 -4.54 -6.13 -9.00
C ASP A 87 -3.81 -5.85 -10.34
N SER A 88 -3.67 -4.58 -10.77
CA SER A 88 -2.89 -4.22 -11.96
C SER A 88 -1.38 -4.10 -11.74
N GLY A 89 -0.90 -4.12 -10.48
CA GLY A 89 0.51 -3.91 -10.15
C GLY A 89 0.87 -2.49 -9.71
N LYS A 90 -0.11 -1.62 -9.43
CA LYS A 90 0.12 -0.23 -8.96
C LYS A 90 1.12 -0.14 -7.81
N THR A 91 0.84 -0.84 -6.70
CA THR A 91 1.71 -0.81 -5.53
C THR A 91 3.12 -1.32 -5.83
N THR A 92 3.24 -2.32 -6.71
CA THR A 92 4.52 -2.84 -7.20
C THR A 92 5.30 -1.74 -7.95
N LEU A 93 4.63 -1.02 -8.86
CA LEU A 93 5.22 0.12 -9.57
C LEU A 93 5.58 1.26 -8.61
N VAL A 94 4.71 1.60 -7.66
CA VAL A 94 4.98 2.63 -6.65
C VAL A 94 6.24 2.28 -5.85
N HIS A 95 6.38 1.02 -5.44
CA HIS A 95 7.56 0.54 -4.72
C HIS A 95 8.82 0.61 -5.59
N PHE A 96 8.75 0.11 -6.83
CA PHE A 96 9.85 0.21 -7.80
C PHE A 96 10.29 1.67 -8.00
N LEU A 97 9.37 2.58 -8.33
CA LEU A 97 9.68 3.99 -8.54
C LEU A 97 10.23 4.66 -7.26
N ALA A 98 9.70 4.32 -6.09
CA ALA A 98 10.19 4.87 -4.83
C ALA A 98 11.64 4.46 -4.55
N ASN A 99 12.00 3.21 -4.84
CA ASN A 99 13.36 2.69 -4.71
C ASN A 99 14.34 3.24 -5.75
N HIS A 100 13.88 3.69 -6.92
CA HIS A 100 14.78 4.22 -7.95
C HIS A 100 14.87 5.75 -7.97
N LEU A 101 13.85 6.44 -7.44
CA LEU A 101 13.75 7.90 -7.49
C LEU A 101 13.95 8.59 -6.14
N HIS A 102 14.38 7.85 -5.11
CA HIS A 102 14.59 8.39 -3.76
C HIS A 102 15.62 9.56 -3.76
N PRO A 103 15.52 10.52 -2.83
CA PRO A 103 14.53 10.60 -1.77
C PRO A 103 13.15 11.10 -2.25
N ARG A 104 12.09 10.38 -1.85
CA ARG A 104 10.68 10.70 -2.17
C ARG A 104 9.70 10.28 -1.09
N TYR A 105 8.59 10.99 -1.03
CA TYR A 105 7.44 10.54 -0.25
C TYR A 105 6.64 9.49 -1.02
N VAL A 106 6.06 8.54 -0.30
CA VAL A 106 5.03 7.64 -0.83
C VAL A 106 3.75 7.93 -0.09
N ILE A 107 2.70 8.32 -0.82
CA ILE A 107 1.35 8.48 -0.29
C ILE A 107 0.61 7.19 -0.62
N ASP A 108 0.44 6.34 0.38
CA ASP A 108 -0.36 5.13 0.30
C ASP A 108 -1.82 5.50 0.57
N ALA A 109 -2.59 5.63 -0.52
CA ALA A 109 -4.02 5.91 -0.50
C ALA A 109 -4.87 4.68 -0.88
N ASP A 110 -4.30 3.48 -1.05
CA ASP A 110 -5.13 2.27 -1.12
C ASP A 110 -5.62 1.88 0.29
N ILE A 111 -6.63 2.62 0.77
CA ILE A 111 -7.24 2.41 2.08
C ILE A 111 -7.83 1.00 2.28
N GLY A 112 -8.01 0.24 1.20
CA GLY A 112 -8.51 -1.13 1.23
C GLY A 112 -7.41 -2.18 1.37
N GLN A 113 -6.22 -1.94 0.81
CA GLN A 113 -5.08 -2.86 0.79
C GLN A 113 -3.75 -2.16 1.10
N ALA A 114 -3.75 -1.28 2.10
CA ALA A 114 -2.60 -0.48 2.51
C ALA A 114 -1.33 -1.32 2.76
N ASP A 115 -0.18 -0.76 2.36
CA ASP A 115 1.14 -1.34 2.53
C ASP A 115 1.96 -0.59 3.60
N ILE A 116 1.80 0.73 3.78
CA ILE A 116 2.59 1.52 4.75
C ILE A 116 1.91 1.56 6.12
N GLY A 117 0.63 1.92 6.16
CA GLY A 117 -0.16 1.98 7.40
C GLY A 117 -1.24 0.90 7.46
N PRO A 118 -2.13 0.95 8.46
CA PRO A 118 -3.26 0.04 8.48
C PRO A 118 -4.28 0.41 7.40
N PRO A 119 -5.11 -0.55 6.95
CA PRO A 119 -6.28 -0.22 6.13
C PRO A 119 -7.17 0.82 6.84
N THR A 120 -8.00 1.56 6.09
CA THR A 120 -8.81 2.72 6.54
C THR A 120 -8.04 4.01 6.83
N VAL A 121 -6.74 4.04 6.52
CA VAL A 121 -5.87 5.18 6.74
C VAL A 121 -5.10 5.47 5.47
N ILE A 122 -5.10 6.74 5.03
CA ILE A 122 -4.13 7.22 4.05
C ILE A 122 -2.84 7.49 4.82
N SER A 123 -1.74 6.86 4.40
CA SER A 123 -0.47 6.88 5.12
C SER A 123 0.63 7.45 4.24
N VAL A 124 1.56 8.19 4.85
CA VAL A 124 2.70 8.76 4.11
C VAL A 124 3.99 8.25 4.71
N GLY A 125 4.78 7.58 3.87
CA GLY A 125 6.16 7.20 4.17
C GLY A 125 7.17 8.11 3.47
N PHE A 126 8.40 8.16 3.96
CA PHE A 126 9.50 8.85 3.29
C PHE A 126 10.62 7.85 2.99
N VAL A 127 10.86 7.61 1.70
CA VAL A 127 11.89 6.70 1.20
C VAL A 127 13.15 7.51 0.98
N THR A 128 14.16 7.30 1.83
CA THR A 128 15.48 7.96 1.73
C THR A 128 16.54 7.07 1.07
N ARG A 129 16.28 5.76 1.04
CA ARG A 129 17.09 4.70 0.43
C ARG A 129 16.15 3.57 -0.02
N PRO A 130 16.59 2.66 -0.90
CA PRO A 130 15.78 1.51 -1.28
C PRO A 130 15.35 0.68 -0.07
N VAL A 131 14.10 0.22 -0.10
CA VAL A 131 13.48 -0.63 0.93
C VAL A 131 13.00 -1.93 0.30
N ARG A 132 12.95 -3.00 1.11
CA ARG A 132 12.54 -4.32 0.63
C ARG A 132 11.03 -4.47 0.50
N GLU A 133 10.28 -3.71 1.29
CA GLU A 133 8.83 -3.56 1.22
C GLU A 133 8.44 -2.15 1.67
N LEU A 134 7.38 -1.58 1.11
CA LEU A 134 6.82 -0.31 1.59
C LEU A 134 6.38 -0.38 3.07
N SER A 135 6.01 -1.57 3.57
CA SER A 135 5.64 -1.76 4.99
C SER A 135 6.80 -1.61 5.98
N GLU A 136 8.04 -1.53 5.50
CA GLU A 136 9.19 -1.19 6.35
C GLU A 136 9.22 0.29 6.72
N LEU A 137 8.48 1.14 5.99
CA LEU A 137 8.42 2.57 6.23
C LEU A 137 7.56 2.85 7.46
N ARG A 138 8.14 3.58 8.43
CA ARG A 138 7.34 4.18 9.50
C ARG A 138 6.53 5.34 8.91
N PRO A 139 5.19 5.34 9.02
CA PRO A 139 4.40 6.47 8.55
C PRO A 139 4.77 7.75 9.30
N ILE A 140 5.08 8.82 8.56
CA ILE A 140 5.36 10.16 9.11
C ILE A 140 4.10 11.02 9.20
N TRP A 141 3.04 10.61 8.50
CA TRP A 141 1.74 11.26 8.55
C TRP A 141 0.64 10.28 8.15
N ASN A 142 -0.52 10.41 8.78
CA ASN A 142 -1.66 9.53 8.60
C ASN A 142 -2.97 10.34 8.60
N TYR A 143 -3.96 9.85 7.87
CA TYR A 143 -5.33 10.39 7.87
C TYR A 143 -6.36 9.27 7.89
N PHE A 144 -7.19 9.24 8.94
CA PHE A 144 -8.23 8.23 9.10
C PHE A 144 -9.46 8.51 8.25
N THR A 145 -9.65 7.68 7.22
CA THR A 145 -10.87 7.67 6.40
C THR A 145 -11.98 6.84 7.06
N GLY A 146 -11.60 5.77 7.77
CA GLY A 146 -12.54 4.86 8.43
C GLY A 146 -13.31 3.94 7.49
N ILE A 147 -12.97 3.94 6.21
CA ILE A 147 -13.63 3.16 5.15
C ILE A 147 -12.59 2.31 4.42
N VAL A 148 -13.02 1.17 3.90
CA VAL A 148 -12.22 0.31 3.00
C VAL A 148 -12.81 0.28 1.60
N ASN A 149 -14.07 0.69 1.46
CA ASN A 149 -14.74 0.90 0.19
C ASN A 149 -14.97 2.41 0.03
N ILE A 150 -14.46 2.97 -1.06
CA ILE A 150 -14.38 4.41 -1.24
C ILE A 150 -15.75 5.08 -1.30
N VAL A 151 -16.73 4.39 -1.90
CA VAL A 151 -18.11 4.87 -2.06
C VAL A 151 -18.81 5.08 -0.72
N ASP A 152 -18.31 4.48 0.37
CA ASP A 152 -18.89 4.67 1.69
C ASP A 152 -18.64 6.10 2.22
N ASN A 153 -17.58 6.78 1.80
CA ASN A 153 -17.28 8.17 2.18
C ASN A 153 -16.20 8.80 1.27
N ILE A 154 -16.60 9.10 0.03
CA ILE A 154 -15.73 9.70 -1.00
C ILE A 154 -15.08 10.99 -0.50
N ASP A 155 -15.87 11.89 0.10
CA ASP A 155 -15.38 13.18 0.58
C ASP A 155 -14.23 13.04 1.59
N SER A 156 -14.34 12.09 2.52
CA SER A 156 -13.28 11.86 3.50
C SER A 156 -12.01 11.35 2.84
N TYR A 157 -12.11 10.50 1.82
CA TYR A 157 -10.95 10.04 1.06
C TYR A 157 -10.30 11.19 0.28
N LEU A 158 -11.07 11.89 -0.55
CA LEU A 158 -10.56 12.99 -1.39
C LEU A 158 -9.96 14.12 -0.55
N LYS A 159 -10.54 14.39 0.63
CA LYS A 159 -9.97 15.33 1.60
C LYS A 159 -8.61 14.88 2.11
N GLY A 160 -8.46 13.61 2.48
CA GLY A 160 -7.19 13.05 2.94
C GLY A 160 -6.13 13.11 1.84
N LEU A 161 -6.51 12.73 0.61
CA LEU A 161 -5.66 12.76 -0.59
C LEU A 161 -5.18 14.18 -0.95
N LYS A 162 -6.09 15.17 -0.89
CA LYS A 162 -5.74 16.59 -1.10
C LYS A 162 -4.78 17.13 -0.04
N ILE A 163 -5.01 16.78 1.23
CA ILE A 163 -4.16 17.25 2.34
C ILE A 163 -2.76 16.63 2.22
N SER A 164 -2.68 15.32 1.97
CA SER A 164 -1.40 14.61 1.86
C SER A 164 -0.60 15.12 0.65
N SER A 165 -1.18 15.17 -0.54
CA SER A 165 -0.51 15.64 -1.76
C SER A 165 0.00 17.08 -1.65
N LYS A 166 -0.77 17.98 -1.02
CA LYS A 166 -0.32 19.36 -0.77
C LYS A 166 0.83 19.43 0.24
N LYS A 167 0.78 18.61 1.28
CA LYS A 167 1.78 18.60 2.36
C LYS A 167 3.10 17.93 1.93
N PHE A 168 3.03 16.99 0.99
CA PHE A 168 4.16 16.17 0.55
C PHE A 168 4.29 16.23 -0.98
N PRO A 169 4.76 17.35 -1.55
CA PRO A 169 4.71 17.56 -2.99
C PRO A 169 5.69 16.71 -3.81
N ARG A 170 6.77 16.16 -3.24
CA ARG A 170 7.72 15.27 -3.94
C ARG A 170 7.32 13.80 -3.70
N SER A 171 6.14 13.42 -4.16
CA SER A 171 5.48 12.16 -3.81
C SER A 171 5.11 11.29 -4.99
N ILE A 172 5.19 9.98 -4.78
CA ILE A 172 4.53 8.96 -5.59
C ILE A 172 3.27 8.52 -4.83
N ILE A 173 2.13 8.44 -5.52
CA ILE A 173 0.81 8.26 -4.91
C ILE A 173 0.21 6.95 -5.41
N ASP A 174 0.04 5.99 -4.50
CA ASP A 174 -0.69 4.75 -4.75
C ASP A 174 -2.17 4.97 -4.49
N THR A 175 -3.03 4.79 -5.50
CA THR A 175 -4.47 5.02 -5.37
C THR A 175 -5.26 3.73 -5.24
N THR A 176 -6.54 3.84 -4.92
CA THR A 176 -7.43 2.68 -4.92
C THR A 176 -7.65 2.13 -6.33
N GLY A 177 -8.09 0.87 -6.44
CA GLY A 177 -8.47 0.28 -7.73
C GLY A 177 -9.82 0.73 -8.32
N PHE A 178 -10.39 1.85 -7.87
CA PHE A 178 -11.67 2.38 -8.35
C PHE A 178 -11.43 3.33 -9.54
N VAL A 179 -11.67 2.83 -10.75
CA VAL A 179 -11.21 3.46 -12.01
C VAL A 179 -12.32 4.07 -12.85
N GLU A 180 -13.43 4.46 -12.22
CA GLU A 180 -14.46 5.24 -12.91
C GLU A 180 -13.89 6.59 -13.36
N GLU A 181 -14.14 7.00 -14.62
CA GLU A 181 -13.51 8.19 -15.18
C GLU A 181 -13.81 9.47 -14.38
N TRP A 182 -15.04 9.65 -13.94
CA TRP A 182 -15.42 10.81 -13.10
C TRP A 182 -14.63 10.84 -11.80
N PHE A 183 -14.32 9.67 -11.22
CA PHE A 183 -13.59 9.57 -9.98
C PHE A 183 -12.09 9.80 -10.17
N ILE A 184 -11.52 9.28 -11.26
CA ILE A 184 -10.14 9.59 -11.64
C ILE A 184 -9.96 11.11 -11.76
N ASN A 185 -10.88 11.81 -12.43
CA ASN A 185 -10.83 13.26 -12.54
C ASN A 185 -10.91 13.96 -11.17
N GLU A 186 -11.75 13.48 -10.24
CA GLU A 186 -11.76 13.97 -8.86
C GLU A 186 -10.44 13.75 -8.11
N GLU A 187 -9.75 12.62 -8.31
CA GLU A 187 -8.41 12.40 -7.75
C GLU A 187 -7.39 13.37 -8.34
N LEU A 188 -7.41 13.55 -9.68
CA LEU A 188 -6.52 14.47 -10.39
C LEU A 188 -6.74 15.93 -9.96
N ASP A 189 -7.97 16.37 -9.78
CA ASP A 189 -8.29 17.73 -9.32
C ASP A 189 -7.76 18.04 -7.92
N ARG A 190 -7.71 17.00 -7.07
CA ARG A 190 -7.34 17.11 -5.64
C ARG A 190 -5.83 17.02 -5.49
N VAL A 191 -5.22 16.13 -6.27
CA VAL A 191 -3.79 15.86 -6.26
C VAL A 191 -3.02 16.87 -7.11
N LYS A 192 -3.58 17.33 -8.24
CA LYS A 192 -2.93 18.11 -9.30
C LYS A 192 -1.55 17.55 -9.69
N PRO A 193 -1.44 16.27 -10.10
CA PRO A 193 -0.15 15.65 -10.34
C PRO A 193 0.55 16.23 -11.57
N ASP A 194 1.88 16.10 -11.63
CA ASP A 194 2.66 16.48 -12.80
C ASP A 194 2.70 15.35 -13.84
N LEU A 195 2.40 14.11 -13.41
CA LEU A 195 2.36 12.92 -14.25
C LEU A 195 1.37 11.90 -13.66
N ALA A 196 0.55 11.32 -14.53
CA ALA A 196 -0.26 10.13 -14.24
C ALA A 196 0.35 8.91 -14.93
N ILE A 197 0.61 7.84 -14.18
CA ILE A 197 1.02 6.55 -14.74
C ILE A 197 -0.15 5.59 -14.65
N CYS A 198 -0.65 5.16 -15.80
CA CYS A 198 -1.86 4.38 -15.96
C CYS A 198 -1.50 2.93 -16.31
N ILE A 199 -1.80 1.98 -15.42
CA ILE A 199 -1.56 0.55 -15.69
C ILE A 199 -2.85 -0.12 -16.12
N ASN A 200 -2.87 -0.74 -17.30
CA ASN A 200 -4.05 -1.42 -17.84
C ASN A 200 -5.32 -0.54 -17.87
N LEU A 201 -5.14 0.77 -18.12
CA LEU A 201 -6.21 1.71 -18.44
C LEU A 201 -5.68 2.84 -19.34
N ASN A 202 -6.57 3.55 -20.04
CA ASN A 202 -6.21 4.73 -20.82
C ASN A 202 -7.32 5.79 -20.72
N PRO A 203 -7.41 6.51 -19.59
CA PRO A 203 -8.51 7.44 -19.34
C PRO A 203 -8.31 8.72 -20.15
N SER A 204 -9.42 9.40 -20.47
CA SER A 204 -9.37 10.74 -21.04
C SER A 204 -9.13 11.77 -19.93
N ILE A 205 -7.89 12.24 -19.78
CA ILE A 205 -7.46 13.15 -18.71
C ILE A 205 -6.56 14.25 -19.28
N ASP A 206 -6.68 15.45 -18.73
CA ASP A 206 -5.88 16.63 -19.10
C ASP A 206 -4.63 16.78 -18.21
N VAL A 207 -3.90 15.68 -18.06
CA VAL A 207 -2.63 15.60 -17.32
C VAL A 207 -1.68 14.77 -18.17
N GLU A 208 -0.39 15.13 -18.17
CA GLU A 208 0.65 14.30 -18.78
C GLU A 208 0.52 12.85 -18.30
N LYS A 209 0.45 11.91 -19.24
CA LYS A 209 0.18 10.50 -18.91
C LYS A 209 1.12 9.54 -19.63
N ILE A 210 1.45 8.46 -18.93
CA ILE A 210 2.11 7.28 -19.48
C ILE A 210 1.20 6.08 -19.25
N THR A 211 1.00 5.26 -20.26
CA THR A 211 0.26 4.00 -20.15
C THR A 211 1.24 2.84 -20.14
N LEU A 212 1.09 1.92 -19.19
CA LEU A 212 1.91 0.73 -19.03
C LEU A 212 1.07 -0.53 -19.12
N SER A 213 1.71 -1.59 -19.62
CA SER A 213 1.18 -2.94 -19.56
C SER A 213 1.22 -3.47 -18.11
N PRO A 214 0.26 -4.31 -17.69
CA PRO A 214 0.37 -5.00 -16.41
C PRO A 214 1.51 -6.04 -16.47
N ILE A 215 2.21 -6.26 -15.36
CA ILE A 215 3.21 -7.34 -15.29
C ILE A 215 2.51 -8.69 -15.49
N GLU A 216 3.07 -9.52 -16.36
CA GLU A 216 2.52 -10.83 -16.66
C GLU A 216 2.47 -11.76 -15.45
N GLY A 217 1.34 -12.45 -15.33
CA GLY A 217 1.13 -13.47 -14.33
C GLY A 217 1.00 -12.95 -12.89
N ILE A 218 0.74 -11.65 -12.70
CA ILE A 218 0.10 -11.18 -11.47
C ILE A 218 -1.31 -11.78 -11.40
N LYS A 219 -1.52 -12.66 -10.42
CA LYS A 219 -2.82 -13.28 -10.19
C LYS A 219 -3.81 -12.23 -9.68
N LYS A 220 -4.99 -12.17 -10.30
CA LYS A 220 -6.14 -11.42 -9.76
C LYS A 220 -6.59 -12.08 -8.46
N LYS A 221 -6.71 -11.28 -7.40
CA LYS A 221 -7.20 -11.78 -6.13
C LYS A 221 -8.71 -11.87 -6.19
N GLU A 222 -9.25 -12.85 -5.49
CA GLU A 222 -10.69 -12.88 -5.28
C GLU A 222 -11.12 -11.92 -4.17
N ARG A 223 -12.41 -11.62 -4.10
CA ARG A 223 -12.96 -10.76 -3.05
C ARG A 223 -12.72 -11.35 -1.65
N SER A 224 -12.88 -12.66 -1.49
CA SER A 224 -12.62 -13.41 -0.25
C SER A 224 -11.16 -13.27 0.19
N GLU A 225 -10.23 -13.46 -0.74
CA GLU A 225 -8.79 -13.28 -0.51
C GLU A 225 -8.47 -11.85 -0.07
N ARG A 226 -9.00 -10.83 -0.75
CA ARG A 226 -8.82 -9.42 -0.34
C ARG A 226 -9.34 -9.14 1.07
N ILE A 227 -10.50 -9.69 1.44
CA ILE A 227 -11.04 -9.57 2.80
C ILE A 227 -10.10 -10.22 3.82
N PHE A 228 -9.60 -11.42 3.51
CA PHE A 228 -8.67 -12.15 4.38
C PHE A 228 -7.34 -11.40 4.57
N LEU A 229 -6.74 -10.90 3.49
CA LEU A 229 -5.49 -10.14 3.54
C LEU A 229 -5.65 -8.85 4.33
N ARG A 230 -6.77 -8.15 4.16
CA ARG A 230 -7.11 -6.95 4.93
C ARG A 230 -7.28 -7.24 6.41
N ARG A 231 -8.03 -8.29 6.76
CA ARG A 231 -8.16 -8.76 8.16
C ARG A 231 -6.78 -9.05 8.74
N SER A 232 -5.94 -9.75 7.99
CA SER A 232 -4.56 -10.05 8.40
C SER A 232 -3.73 -8.78 8.60
N ALA A 233 -3.88 -7.76 7.75
CA ALA A 233 -3.21 -6.47 7.90
C ALA A 233 -3.60 -5.76 9.20
N PHE A 234 -4.89 -5.70 9.52
CA PHE A 234 -5.36 -5.14 10.79
C PHE A 234 -4.84 -5.90 12.01
N LEU A 235 -4.91 -7.24 11.99
CA LEU A 235 -4.42 -8.07 13.10
C LEU A 235 -2.91 -7.96 13.30
N ARG A 236 -2.13 -7.86 12.20
CA ARG A 236 -0.70 -7.58 12.28
C ARG A 236 -0.44 -6.20 12.87
N TYR A 237 -1.16 -5.19 12.39
CA TYR A 237 -1.01 -3.82 12.88
C TYR A 237 -1.31 -3.70 14.37
N LEU A 238 -2.39 -4.33 14.84
CA LEU A 238 -2.82 -4.32 16.25
C LEU A 238 -2.11 -5.38 17.12
N ARG A 239 -1.09 -6.08 16.63
CA ARG A 239 -0.32 -7.03 17.44
C ARG A 239 0.39 -6.29 18.56
N GLY A 240 0.15 -6.70 19.81
CA GLY A 240 0.73 -6.06 21.00
C GLY A 240 -0.09 -4.86 21.51
N ALA A 241 -1.22 -4.53 20.86
CA ALA A 241 -2.15 -3.54 21.37
C ALA A 241 -2.86 -4.03 22.65
N GLU A 242 -3.34 -3.09 23.47
CA GLU A 242 -4.01 -3.36 24.74
C GLU A 242 -5.51 -3.08 24.64
N LEU A 243 -6.31 -3.81 25.43
CA LEU A 243 -7.71 -3.48 25.61
C LEU A 243 -7.85 -2.23 26.49
N ARG A 244 -8.59 -1.25 25.98
CA ARG A 244 -8.89 0.00 26.69
C ARG A 244 -10.38 0.22 26.74
N MET A 245 -10.87 0.49 27.94
CA MET A 245 -12.26 0.88 28.16
C MET A 245 -12.48 2.28 27.60
N ILE A 246 -13.60 2.47 26.91
CA ILE A 246 -14.04 3.76 26.41
C ILE A 246 -15.48 4.02 26.84
N PRO A 247 -15.92 5.29 26.88
CA PRO A 247 -17.32 5.61 27.13
C PRO A 247 -18.20 4.88 26.12
N ASP A 248 -19.24 4.22 26.61
CA ASP A 248 -20.15 3.53 25.71
C ASP A 248 -20.90 4.53 24.84
N SER A 249 -20.86 4.31 23.54
CA SER A 249 -21.48 5.21 22.58
C SER A 249 -21.85 4.47 21.31
N GLY A 250 -22.85 3.59 21.38
CA GLY A 250 -23.46 2.94 20.20
C GLY A 250 -22.44 2.38 19.21
N PHE A 251 -21.36 1.80 19.74
CA PHE A 251 -20.36 1.11 18.94
C PHE A 251 -20.86 -0.29 18.62
N ARG A 252 -20.30 -0.89 17.59
CA ARG A 252 -20.60 -2.27 17.20
C ARG A 252 -19.32 -3.09 17.27
N LYS A 253 -19.42 -4.33 17.76
CA LYS A 253 -18.28 -5.26 17.81
C LYS A 253 -17.70 -5.42 16.41
N GLY A 254 -16.37 -5.41 16.30
CA GLY A 254 -15.65 -5.46 15.02
C GLY A 254 -15.45 -4.09 14.36
N GLN A 255 -16.07 -3.00 14.84
CA GLN A 255 -15.94 -1.68 14.23
C GLN A 255 -14.52 -1.13 14.38
N ILE A 256 -13.99 -0.57 13.29
CA ILE A 256 -12.75 0.22 13.33
C ILE A 256 -13.07 1.67 13.63
N VAL A 257 -12.32 2.25 14.58
CA VAL A 257 -12.45 3.63 15.02
C VAL A 257 -11.12 4.35 14.87
N GLY A 258 -11.16 5.66 14.67
CA GLY A 258 -9.98 6.52 14.70
C GLY A 258 -9.90 7.25 16.03
N LEU A 259 -8.72 7.25 16.65
CA LEU A 259 -8.45 7.88 17.94
C LEU A 259 -7.67 9.18 17.73
N PHE A 260 -8.06 10.22 18.46
CA PHE A 260 -7.53 11.56 18.29
C PHE A 260 -7.18 12.19 19.64
N LYS A 261 -6.17 13.06 19.63
CA LYS A 261 -5.90 14.04 20.69
C LYS A 261 -6.06 15.43 20.08
N GLY A 262 -7.13 16.14 20.44
CA GLY A 262 -7.62 17.32 19.74
C GLY A 262 -7.92 17.04 18.27
N LYS A 263 -7.25 17.76 17.37
CA LYS A 263 -7.39 17.57 15.90
C LYS A 263 -6.43 16.52 15.33
N THR A 264 -5.49 16.01 16.12
CA THR A 264 -4.42 15.13 15.65
C THR A 264 -4.85 13.67 15.73
N PHE A 265 -4.82 12.97 14.60
CA PHE A 265 -4.99 11.52 14.55
C PHE A 265 -3.81 10.84 15.26
N LYS A 266 -4.12 9.89 16.14
CA LYS A 266 -3.12 9.15 16.91
C LYS A 266 -2.95 7.75 16.37
N ASP A 267 -4.04 7.00 16.29
CA ASP A 267 -4.04 5.64 15.76
C ASP A 267 -5.48 5.15 15.54
N ILE A 268 -5.64 3.96 14.99
CA ILE A 268 -6.89 3.21 14.96
C ILE A 268 -7.13 2.46 16.29
N GLY A 269 -8.39 2.10 16.50
CA GLY A 269 -8.80 1.13 17.50
C GLY A 269 -9.81 0.16 16.92
N LEU A 270 -9.90 -1.04 17.51
CA LEU A 270 -10.83 -2.07 17.10
C LEU A 270 -11.78 -2.41 18.25
N VAL A 271 -13.08 -2.22 18.06
CA VAL A 271 -14.09 -2.54 19.09
C VAL A 271 -14.16 -4.06 19.29
N ARG A 272 -13.78 -4.53 20.48
CA ARG A 272 -13.69 -5.97 20.82
C ARG A 272 -14.83 -6.44 21.71
N GLU A 273 -15.22 -5.61 22.67
CA GLU A 273 -16.21 -5.92 23.70
C GLU A 273 -17.24 -4.79 23.76
N LEU A 274 -18.46 -5.16 24.15
CA LEU A 274 -19.56 -4.26 24.42
C LEU A 274 -20.03 -4.56 25.86
N ASN A 275 -20.40 -3.53 26.62
CA ASN A 275 -20.85 -3.63 28.02
C ASN A 275 -19.84 -4.28 29.00
N PRO A 276 -18.74 -3.59 29.39
CA PRO A 276 -18.35 -2.24 28.98
C PRO A 276 -17.69 -2.24 27.59
N THR A 277 -17.82 -1.13 26.87
CA THR A 277 -17.22 -1.03 25.54
C THR A 277 -15.69 -0.92 25.65
N ARG A 278 -14.99 -1.88 25.03
CA ARG A 278 -13.51 -1.90 24.97
C ARG A 278 -12.99 -1.95 23.55
N ILE A 279 -11.97 -1.17 23.28
CA ILE A 279 -11.22 -1.16 22.03
C ILE A 279 -9.82 -1.74 22.22
N LEU A 280 -9.32 -2.46 21.22
CA LEU A 280 -7.94 -2.86 21.11
C LEU A 280 -7.16 -1.75 20.38
N THR A 281 -6.14 -1.16 21.01
CA THR A 281 -5.33 -0.07 20.42
C THR A 281 -3.95 0.05 21.07
N HIS A 282 -2.98 0.62 20.33
CA HIS A 282 -1.66 0.99 20.86
C HIS A 282 -1.65 2.32 21.62
N VAL A 283 -2.69 3.14 21.45
CA VAL A 283 -2.71 4.50 22.00
C VAL A 283 -3.20 4.50 23.44
N LYS A 284 -2.38 5.11 24.32
CA LYS A 284 -2.75 5.25 25.73
C LYS A 284 -3.67 6.42 26.02
N GLU A 285 -3.46 7.52 25.31
CA GLU A 285 -4.17 8.79 25.52
C GLU A 285 -4.83 9.30 24.25
N PHE A 286 -6.14 9.50 24.32
CA PHE A 286 -6.96 10.14 23.29
C PHE A 286 -8.15 10.82 23.98
N ASP A 287 -8.66 11.88 23.38
CA ASP A 287 -9.81 12.66 23.89
C ASP A 287 -11.03 12.59 22.95
N ARG A 288 -10.84 12.04 21.74
CA ARG A 288 -11.91 11.94 20.75
C ARG A 288 -11.80 10.66 19.93
N ILE A 289 -12.94 10.02 19.72
CA ILE A 289 -13.08 8.79 18.92
C ILE A 289 -13.97 9.10 17.71
N LYS A 290 -13.51 8.80 16.50
CA LYS A 290 -14.30 8.87 15.27
C LYS A 290 -14.70 7.47 14.84
N LYS A 291 -15.99 7.21 14.69
CA LYS A 291 -16.50 5.93 14.16
C LYS A 291 -16.12 5.77 12.68
N GLY A 292 -15.50 4.66 12.33
CA GLY A 292 -15.38 4.21 10.95
C GLY A 292 -16.63 3.46 10.49
N LYS A 293 -16.78 3.30 9.17
CA LYS A 293 -17.81 2.44 8.57
C LYS A 293 -17.31 1.00 8.34
N THR A 294 -16.02 0.77 8.56
CA THR A 294 -15.38 -0.54 8.37
C THR A 294 -15.56 -1.44 9.59
N PHE A 295 -15.86 -2.70 9.32
CA PHE A 295 -15.98 -3.78 10.31
C PHE A 295 -15.02 -4.92 9.98
N ILE A 296 -14.44 -5.50 11.02
CA ILE A 296 -13.68 -6.74 10.94
C ILE A 296 -14.45 -7.79 11.72
N ASN A 297 -14.78 -8.89 11.04
CA ASN A 297 -15.26 -10.09 11.71
C ASN A 297 -14.05 -10.76 12.34
N ILE A 298 -14.04 -10.83 13.68
CA ILE A 298 -12.94 -11.41 14.45
C ILE A 298 -13.42 -12.68 15.12
#